data_AF-A0A973AA60-F1
#
_entry.id   AF-A0A973AA60-F1
#
_cell.length_a   1.000
_cell.length_b   1.000
_cell.length_c   1.000
_cell.angle_alpha   90.00
_cell.angle_beta   90.00
_cell.angle_gamma   90.00
#
_symmetry.space_group_name_H-M   'P 1'
#
loop_
_entity.id
_entity.type
_entity.pdbx_description
1 polymer ?
#
loop_
_entity_poly.entity_id
_entity_poly.type
_entity_poly.pdbx_seq_one_letter_code
_entity_poly.pdbx_strand_id
1 'polypeptide(L)'
;MNMSEEAITNKIQKPKWLRVKLPVGKKYTELRSVVDKYKLNTICTSGSCPNMGECWTEGTATFMILGNICTRSCGFCGVKTGRPETVDWEEPEKVARSIQLMKIKHAVITSVDRDYIKDGGSIIWAETINAIRRANPTTTLETLIPDFQGNKTNIDRLLAVAPEIISHNLETVRRLTREVRIQARYDRSLEVLKYMKDQGQRRTKSGIMLGLGETEAEVIETMQDLANANV
;
A
#
# COMPACT_ATOMS: atom_id res chain seq x y z
N MET A 1 27.15 37.14 11.36
CA MET A 1 26.61 36.30 12.45
C MET A 1 26.01 35.07 11.79
N ASN A 2 26.83 34.03 11.60
CA ASN A 2 26.41 32.79 10.97
C ASN A 2 25.98 31.83 12.09
N MET A 3 24.67 31.59 12.18
CA MET A 3 24.15 30.54 13.04
C MET A 3 24.35 29.19 12.33
N SER A 4 25.00 28.31 13.06
CA SER A 4 25.52 27.00 12.69
C SER A 4 24.45 25.99 12.28
N GLU A 5 24.76 25.25 11.23
CA GLU A 5 24.12 24.01 10.78
C GLU A 5 24.35 22.85 11.76
N GLU A 6 23.73 22.87 12.94
CA GLU A 6 23.71 21.69 13.83
C GLU A 6 22.28 21.28 14.19
N ALA A 7 21.63 20.60 13.25
CA ALA A 7 20.59 19.62 13.57
C ALA A 7 21.15 18.23 13.27
N ILE A 8 22.14 17.78 14.06
CA ILE A 8 22.51 16.37 14.10
C ILE A 8 21.35 15.64 14.77
N THR A 9 20.36 15.22 13.98
CA THR A 9 19.32 14.32 14.44
C THR A 9 20.02 13.04 14.90
N ASN A 10 20.08 12.79 16.21
CA ASN A 10 20.56 11.53 16.78
C ASN A 10 19.70 10.39 16.21
N LYS A 11 20.17 9.76 15.13
CA LYS A 11 19.51 8.58 14.55
C LYS A 11 19.60 7.46 15.57
N ILE A 12 18.46 7.08 16.13
CA ILE A 12 18.36 5.92 17.02
C ILE A 12 18.90 4.71 16.25
N GLN A 13 19.91 4.06 16.83
CA GLN A 13 20.50 2.88 16.19
C GLN A 13 19.47 1.77 16.17
N LYS A 14 19.23 1.20 14.98
CA LYS A 14 18.32 0.06 14.84
C LYS A 14 18.81 -1.12 15.71
N PRO A 15 17.91 -1.75 16.50
CA PRO A 15 18.25 -2.95 17.27
C PRO A 15 18.85 -4.05 16.40
N LYS A 16 19.72 -4.88 16.98
CA LYS A 16 20.43 -5.94 16.24
C LYS A 16 19.48 -6.92 15.54
N TRP A 17 18.35 -7.24 16.18
CA TRP A 17 17.34 -8.16 15.66
C TRP A 17 16.59 -7.63 14.42
N LEU A 18 16.61 -6.31 14.17
CA LEU A 18 15.93 -5.68 13.03
C LEU A 18 16.82 -5.60 11.77
N ARG A 19 18.06 -6.10 11.84
CA ARG A 19 18.99 -6.05 10.69
C ARG A 19 18.74 -7.24 9.77
N VAL A 20 18.39 -6.96 8.52
CA VAL A 20 18.26 -7.97 7.47
C VAL A 20 19.53 -8.04 6.62
N LYS A 21 19.76 -9.18 5.97
CA LYS A 21 20.77 -9.29 4.92
C LYS A 21 20.21 -8.66 3.65
N LEU A 22 21.02 -7.84 2.96
CA LEU A 22 20.62 -7.30 1.68
C LEU A 22 20.40 -8.42 0.66
N PRO A 23 19.39 -8.29 -0.20
CA PRO A 23 19.06 -9.32 -1.17
C PRO A 23 20.20 -9.49 -2.16
N VAL A 24 20.72 -10.73 -2.26
CA VAL A 24 21.75 -11.12 -3.22
C VAL A 24 21.25 -12.35 -3.99
N GLY A 25 21.42 -12.38 -5.31
CA GLY A 25 21.08 -13.55 -6.13
C GLY A 25 20.50 -13.23 -7.51
N LYS A 26 20.63 -14.19 -8.43
CA LYS A 26 20.24 -14.07 -9.84
C LYS A 26 18.76 -13.70 -10.01
N LYS A 27 17.85 -14.37 -9.29
CA LYS A 27 16.41 -14.15 -9.36
C LYS A 27 16.01 -12.72 -8.94
N TYR A 28 16.63 -12.19 -7.89
CA TYR A 28 16.42 -10.80 -7.48
C TYR A 28 16.91 -9.82 -8.57
N THR A 29 18.10 -10.02 -9.11
CA THR A 29 18.66 -9.15 -10.17
C THR A 29 17.80 -9.17 -11.43
N GLU A 30 17.32 -10.35 -11.84
CA GLU A 30 16.40 -10.50 -12.98
C GLU A 30 15.10 -9.71 -12.74
N LEU A 31 14.46 -9.88 -11.58
CA LEU A 31 13.23 -9.17 -11.23
C LEU A 31 13.44 -7.66 -11.13
N ARG A 32 14.58 -7.22 -10.58
CA ARG A 32 14.95 -5.81 -10.53
C ARG A 32 15.08 -5.21 -11.93
N SER A 33 15.73 -5.94 -12.84
CA SER A 33 15.89 -5.50 -14.23
C SER A 33 14.55 -5.35 -14.95
N VAL A 34 13.55 -6.19 -14.63
CA VAL A 34 12.19 -6.06 -15.18
C VAL A 34 11.52 -4.79 -14.65
N VAL A 35 11.56 -4.56 -13.34
CA VAL A 35 11.00 -3.34 -12.72
C VAL A 35 11.59 -2.07 -13.34
N ASP A 36 12.91 -2.02 -13.49
CA ASP A 36 13.61 -0.86 -14.06
C ASP A 36 13.31 -0.71 -15.57
N LYS A 37 13.29 -1.81 -16.34
CA LYS A 37 13.01 -1.79 -17.80
C LYS A 37 11.60 -1.30 -18.12
N TYR A 38 10.60 -1.71 -17.35
CA TYR A 38 9.20 -1.34 -17.57
C TYR A 38 8.76 -0.11 -16.77
N LYS A 39 9.70 0.57 -16.09
CA LYS A 39 9.46 1.79 -15.30
C LYS A 39 8.31 1.64 -14.31
N LEU A 40 8.25 0.48 -13.64
CA LEU A 40 7.17 0.19 -12.70
C LEU A 40 7.44 0.86 -11.36
N ASN A 41 6.39 1.44 -10.78
CA ASN A 41 6.42 1.81 -9.38
C ASN A 41 6.08 0.60 -8.53
N THR A 42 6.97 0.22 -7.62
CA THR A 42 6.69 -0.82 -6.62
C THR A 42 6.94 -0.21 -5.25
N ILE A 43 6.09 -0.48 -4.27
CA ILE A 43 6.36 -0.03 -2.90
C ILE A 43 7.63 -0.70 -2.35
N CYS A 44 7.98 -1.88 -2.88
CA CYS A 44 9.22 -2.57 -2.55
C CYS A 44 10.46 -1.68 -2.82
N THR A 45 10.48 -0.99 -3.96
CA THR A 45 11.57 -0.09 -4.34
C THR A 45 11.38 1.32 -3.78
N SER A 46 10.19 1.92 -3.93
CA SER A 46 9.90 3.28 -3.45
C SER A 46 9.99 3.40 -1.93
N GLY A 47 9.60 2.36 -1.19
CA GLY A 47 9.67 2.30 0.27
C GLY A 47 10.98 1.76 0.83
N SER A 48 11.97 1.43 -0.01
CA SER A 48 13.24 0.81 0.41
C SER A 48 13.03 -0.43 1.30
N CYS A 49 12.13 -1.32 0.87
CA CYS A 49 11.66 -2.44 1.69
C CYS A 49 12.80 -3.44 1.98
N PRO A 50 13.08 -3.76 3.27
CA PRO A 50 14.11 -4.72 3.64
C PRO A 50 13.79 -6.16 3.19
N ASN A 51 12.51 -6.47 2.93
CA ASN A 51 12.03 -7.82 2.64
C ASN A 51 11.95 -8.13 1.14
N MET A 52 12.37 -7.19 0.27
CA MET A 52 12.17 -7.28 -1.18
C MET A 52 12.74 -8.57 -1.79
N GLY A 53 13.93 -9.01 -1.38
CA GLY A 53 14.53 -10.25 -1.92
C GLY A 53 13.77 -11.52 -1.56
N GLU A 54 13.30 -11.60 -0.33
CA GLU A 54 12.52 -12.73 0.17
C GLU A 54 11.18 -12.81 -0.56
N CYS A 55 10.40 -11.73 -0.55
CA CYS A 55 9.09 -11.69 -1.19
C CYS A 55 9.18 -12.04 -2.69
N TRP A 56 10.12 -11.43 -3.40
CA TRP A 56 10.30 -11.65 -4.84
C TRP A 56 10.75 -13.08 -5.16
N THR A 57 11.56 -13.68 -4.29
CA THR A 57 11.98 -15.08 -4.43
C THR A 57 10.82 -16.05 -4.21
N GLU A 58 9.89 -15.72 -3.31
CA GLU A 58 8.65 -16.49 -3.11
C GLU A 58 7.58 -16.24 -4.18
N GLY A 59 7.86 -15.35 -5.15
CA GLY A 59 6.93 -15.01 -6.23
C GLY A 59 5.81 -14.09 -5.76
N THR A 60 6.10 -13.19 -4.82
CA THR A 60 5.20 -12.15 -4.33
C THR A 60 5.80 -10.77 -4.58
N ALA A 61 5.01 -9.84 -5.09
CA ALA A 61 5.43 -8.45 -5.27
C ALA A 61 4.27 -7.49 -5.05
N THR A 62 4.60 -6.27 -4.61
CA THR A 62 3.63 -5.22 -4.39
C THR A 62 3.82 -4.08 -5.38
N PHE A 63 2.83 -3.90 -6.27
CA PHE A 63 2.84 -2.89 -7.32
C PHE A 63 2.08 -1.65 -6.85
N MET A 64 2.67 -0.47 -7.09
CA MET A 64 2.08 0.81 -6.74
C MET A 64 1.57 1.48 -8.02
N ILE A 65 0.25 1.57 -8.17
CA ILE A 65 -0.40 2.21 -9.31
C ILE A 65 -0.68 3.69 -9.02
N LEU A 66 -1.11 4.42 -10.04
CA LEU A 66 -1.41 5.85 -10.03
C LEU A 66 -0.18 6.73 -9.76
N GLY A 67 1.02 6.21 -10.06
CA GLY A 67 2.29 6.94 -9.95
C GLY A 67 2.98 6.80 -8.58
N ASN A 68 3.93 7.71 -8.32
CA ASN A 68 4.78 7.74 -7.13
C ASN A 68 4.78 9.08 -6.38
N ILE A 69 3.80 9.92 -6.67
CA ILE A 69 3.53 11.18 -5.98
C ILE A 69 2.14 11.06 -5.36
N CYS A 70 1.99 11.40 -4.08
CA CYS A 70 0.74 11.26 -3.33
C CYS A 70 0.17 12.64 -2.97
N THR A 71 -1.16 12.80 -3.06
CA THR A 71 -1.82 14.04 -2.60
C THR A 71 -1.82 14.20 -1.08
N ARG A 72 -1.48 13.13 -0.34
CA ARG A 72 -1.44 13.09 1.12
C ARG A 72 -0.01 13.07 1.65
N SER A 73 0.13 13.41 2.92
CA SER A 73 1.42 13.64 3.58
C SER A 73 1.47 12.91 4.93
N CYS A 74 1.30 11.59 4.89
CA CYS A 74 1.44 10.75 6.09
C CYS A 74 2.90 10.81 6.58
N GLY A 75 3.12 11.11 7.87
CA GLY A 75 4.45 11.40 8.42
C GLY A 75 5.44 10.23 8.38
N PHE A 76 4.94 9.00 8.20
CA PHE A 76 5.74 7.78 8.08
C PHE A 76 6.04 7.37 6.65
N CYS A 77 5.35 7.95 5.66
CA CYS A 77 5.36 7.45 4.29
C CYS A 77 6.57 7.98 3.53
N GLY A 78 7.33 7.08 2.90
CA GLY A 78 8.47 7.44 2.05
C GLY A 78 8.10 7.92 0.64
N VAL A 79 6.81 7.95 0.29
CA VAL A 79 6.33 8.40 -1.02
C VAL A 79 6.28 9.93 -1.05
N LYS A 80 6.71 10.53 -2.16
CA LYS A 80 6.75 11.98 -2.31
C LYS A 80 5.35 12.59 -2.25
N THR A 81 5.14 13.60 -1.41
CA THR A 81 3.90 14.39 -1.43
C THR A 81 3.93 15.42 -2.57
N GLY A 82 2.81 15.58 -3.26
CA GLY A 82 2.61 16.60 -4.28
C GLY A 82 1.34 16.37 -5.08
N ARG A 83 1.15 17.16 -6.14
CA ARG A 83 0.09 16.90 -7.14
C ARG A 83 0.69 16.06 -8.27
N PRO A 84 0.22 14.82 -8.49
CA PRO A 84 0.70 13.97 -9.58
C PRO A 84 0.31 14.54 -10.95
N GLU A 85 1.02 14.08 -11.98
CA GLU A 85 0.69 14.34 -13.39
C GLU A 85 -0.60 13.62 -13.82
N THR A 86 -0.86 13.56 -15.12
CA THR A 86 -2.02 12.85 -15.68
C THR A 86 -1.99 11.37 -15.32
N VAL A 87 -3.18 10.76 -15.25
CA VAL A 87 -3.32 9.31 -15.08
C VAL A 87 -2.82 8.62 -16.37
N ASP A 88 -1.97 7.60 -16.23
CA ASP A 88 -1.58 6.72 -17.33
C ASP A 88 -2.65 5.63 -17.50
N TRP A 89 -3.47 5.75 -18.53
CA TRP A 89 -4.55 4.80 -18.81
C TRP A 89 -4.07 3.43 -19.30
N GLU A 90 -2.79 3.30 -19.70
CA GLU A 90 -2.19 2.01 -20.05
C GLU A 90 -1.55 1.31 -18.85
N GLU A 91 -1.49 1.96 -17.68
CA GLU A 91 -0.90 1.41 -16.45
C GLU A 91 -1.47 0.02 -16.08
N PRO A 92 -2.79 -0.24 -16.16
CA PRO A 92 -3.36 -1.58 -15.94
C PRO A 92 -2.66 -2.70 -16.71
N GLU A 93 -2.47 -2.52 -18.02
CA GLU A 93 -1.86 -3.51 -18.92
C GLU A 93 -0.35 -3.64 -18.68
N LYS A 94 0.32 -2.54 -18.34
CA LYS A 94 1.74 -2.52 -17.95
C LYS A 94 1.96 -3.35 -16.68
N VAL A 95 1.11 -3.20 -15.66
CA VAL A 95 1.16 -3.98 -14.43
C VAL A 95 0.90 -5.47 -14.70
N ALA A 96 -0.15 -5.79 -15.46
CA ALA A 96 -0.50 -7.15 -15.81
C ALA A 96 0.62 -7.89 -16.55
N ARG A 97 1.24 -7.24 -17.54
CA ARG A 97 2.41 -7.77 -18.26
C ARG A 97 3.60 -8.00 -17.33
N SER A 98 3.79 -7.12 -16.36
CA SER A 98 4.92 -7.20 -15.44
C SER A 98 4.79 -8.38 -14.48
N ILE A 99 3.59 -8.59 -13.93
CA ILE A 99 3.25 -9.78 -13.13
C ILE A 99 3.55 -11.07 -13.91
N GLN A 100 3.22 -11.10 -15.20
CA GLN A 100 3.49 -12.23 -16.08
C GLN A 100 4.99 -12.48 -16.26
N LEU A 101 5.75 -11.45 -16.61
CA LEU A 101 7.20 -11.53 -16.84
C LEU A 101 7.95 -11.91 -15.56
N MET A 102 7.51 -11.40 -14.42
CA MET A 102 8.07 -11.68 -13.10
C MET A 102 7.60 -13.04 -12.55
N LYS A 103 6.64 -13.71 -13.20
CA LYS A 103 6.03 -14.97 -12.76
C LYS A 103 5.51 -14.90 -11.32
N ILE A 104 4.84 -13.79 -10.98
CA ILE A 104 4.29 -13.54 -9.65
C ILE A 104 3.08 -14.45 -9.41
N LYS A 105 3.11 -15.19 -8.30
CA LYS A 105 2.04 -16.09 -7.84
C LYS A 105 0.99 -15.34 -7.02
N HIS A 106 1.43 -14.35 -6.24
CA HIS A 106 0.57 -13.50 -5.44
C HIS A 106 0.96 -12.03 -5.63
N ALA A 107 0.06 -11.25 -6.24
CA ALA A 107 0.29 -9.84 -6.50
C ALA A 107 -0.49 -8.99 -5.49
N VAL A 108 0.21 -8.10 -4.80
CA VAL A 108 -0.42 -7.06 -3.98
C VAL A 108 -0.46 -5.78 -4.81
N ILE A 109 -1.62 -5.16 -4.96
CA ILE A 109 -1.78 -3.87 -5.63
C ILE A 109 -2.06 -2.82 -4.56
N THR A 110 -1.35 -1.71 -4.62
CA THR A 110 -1.57 -0.51 -3.79
C THR A 110 -1.50 0.73 -4.67
N SER A 111 -1.88 1.90 -4.15
CA SER A 111 -1.77 3.14 -4.90
C SER A 111 -1.39 4.30 -4.00
N VAL A 112 -0.91 5.36 -4.61
CA VAL A 112 -0.96 6.69 -4.01
C VAL A 112 -2.40 7.22 -3.97
N ASP A 113 -2.68 8.17 -3.09
CA ASP A 113 -3.95 8.90 -3.08
C ASP A 113 -4.01 9.92 -4.23
N ARG A 114 -5.17 10.01 -4.88
CA ARG A 114 -5.46 10.94 -5.97
C ARG A 114 -6.71 11.76 -5.65
N ASP A 115 -6.68 12.49 -4.54
CA ASP A 115 -7.86 13.19 -4.00
C ASP A 115 -8.47 14.26 -4.93
N TYR A 116 -7.73 14.69 -5.96
CA TYR A 116 -8.18 15.70 -6.93
C TYR A 116 -9.00 15.16 -8.11
N ILE A 117 -9.03 13.84 -8.32
CA ILE A 117 -9.86 13.21 -9.36
C ILE A 117 -11.14 12.64 -8.73
N LYS A 118 -12.26 12.77 -9.45
CA LYS A 118 -13.61 12.49 -8.91
C LYS A 118 -13.78 11.06 -8.40
N ASP A 119 -13.17 10.09 -9.05
CA ASP A 119 -13.24 8.67 -8.70
C ASP A 119 -12.11 8.22 -7.76
N GLY A 120 -11.22 9.14 -7.34
CA GLY A 120 -10.03 8.82 -6.56
C GLY A 120 -9.08 7.80 -7.22
N GLY A 121 -9.22 7.57 -8.54
CA GLY A 121 -8.48 6.55 -9.29
C GLY A 121 -9.05 5.14 -9.20
N SER A 122 -10.21 4.96 -8.58
CA SER A 122 -10.85 3.63 -8.45
C SER A 122 -11.20 2.98 -9.79
N ILE A 123 -11.35 3.75 -10.89
CA ILE A 123 -11.47 3.18 -12.24
C ILE A 123 -10.20 2.42 -12.64
N ILE A 124 -9.03 3.05 -12.49
CA ILE A 124 -7.73 2.42 -12.80
C ILE A 124 -7.50 1.19 -11.92
N TRP A 125 -7.90 1.25 -10.65
CA TRP A 125 -7.88 0.09 -9.76
C TRP A 125 -8.64 -1.11 -10.32
N ALA A 126 -9.89 -0.91 -10.72
CA ALA A 126 -10.71 -1.98 -11.28
C ALA A 126 -10.16 -2.50 -12.62
N GLU A 127 -9.72 -1.61 -13.51
CA GLU A 127 -9.09 -2.00 -14.77
C GLU A 127 -7.80 -2.77 -14.56
N THR A 128 -6.99 -2.40 -13.55
CA THR A 128 -5.77 -3.12 -13.19
C THR A 128 -6.07 -4.54 -12.75
N ILE A 129 -7.04 -4.73 -11.85
CA ILE A 129 -7.45 -6.06 -11.38
C ILE A 129 -7.94 -6.93 -12.55
N ASN A 130 -8.77 -6.36 -13.42
CA ASN A 130 -9.29 -7.07 -14.60
C ASN A 130 -8.18 -7.43 -15.60
N ALA A 131 -7.26 -6.50 -15.89
CA ALA A 131 -6.11 -6.75 -16.76
C ALA A 131 -5.22 -7.88 -16.21
N ILE A 132 -4.94 -7.85 -14.91
CA ILE A 132 -4.13 -8.89 -14.27
C ILE A 132 -4.79 -10.26 -14.41
N ARG A 133 -6.10 -10.37 -14.13
CA ARG A 133 -6.82 -11.64 -14.27
C ARG A 133 -6.84 -12.17 -15.69
N ARG A 134 -7.02 -11.29 -16.69
CA ARG A 134 -6.97 -11.68 -18.11
C ARG A 134 -5.61 -12.25 -18.48
N ALA A 135 -4.52 -11.59 -18.09
CA ALA A 135 -3.16 -11.98 -18.49
C ALA A 135 -2.54 -13.06 -17.59
N ASN A 136 -2.99 -13.18 -16.35
CA ASN A 136 -2.42 -14.03 -15.29
C ASN A 136 -3.53 -14.75 -14.51
N PRO A 137 -4.27 -15.68 -15.13
CA PRO A 137 -5.47 -16.27 -14.52
C PRO A 137 -5.20 -17.12 -13.26
N THR A 138 -3.94 -17.46 -12.97
CA THR A 138 -3.53 -18.22 -11.80
C THR A 138 -2.94 -17.36 -10.67
N THR A 139 -2.70 -16.07 -10.92
CA THR A 139 -2.16 -15.15 -9.91
C THR A 139 -3.28 -14.72 -8.96
N THR A 140 -3.04 -14.87 -7.66
CA THR A 140 -3.95 -14.38 -6.61
C THR A 140 -3.67 -12.91 -6.30
N LEU A 141 -4.69 -12.16 -5.86
CA LEU A 141 -4.64 -10.71 -5.67
C LEU A 141 -5.01 -10.30 -4.25
N GLU A 142 -4.22 -9.36 -3.71
CA GLU A 142 -4.57 -8.54 -2.56
C GLU A 142 -4.58 -7.07 -2.97
N THR A 143 -5.60 -6.30 -2.60
CA THR A 143 -5.69 -4.87 -2.91
C THR A 143 -5.59 -4.05 -1.64
N LEU A 144 -4.46 -3.39 -1.40
CA LEU A 144 -4.26 -2.43 -0.31
C LEU A 144 -4.69 -1.03 -0.75
N ILE A 145 -5.96 -0.71 -0.49
CA ILE A 145 -6.65 0.47 -1.02
C ILE A 145 -6.50 1.71 -0.14
N PRO A 146 -6.59 2.92 -0.72
CA PRO A 146 -6.81 4.14 0.06
C PRO A 146 -8.20 4.14 0.72
N ASP A 147 -8.48 5.13 1.58
CA ASP A 147 -9.81 5.25 2.22
C ASP A 147 -10.90 5.75 1.26
N PHE A 148 -10.55 6.20 0.06
CA PHE A 148 -11.41 6.88 -0.91
C PHE A 148 -12.29 7.99 -0.29
N GLN A 149 -11.84 8.59 0.82
CA GLN A 149 -12.59 9.52 1.65
C GLN A 149 -13.95 8.98 2.14
N GLY A 150 -14.12 7.66 2.17
CA GLY A 150 -15.38 6.99 2.50
C GLY A 150 -16.39 6.96 1.34
N ASN A 151 -15.98 7.28 0.11
CA ASN A 151 -16.87 7.27 -1.05
C ASN A 151 -17.23 5.84 -1.44
N LYS A 152 -18.48 5.45 -1.10
CA LYS A 152 -19.01 4.10 -1.36
C LYS A 152 -19.00 3.72 -2.83
N THR A 153 -19.33 4.63 -3.76
CA THR A 153 -19.26 4.33 -5.21
C THR A 153 -17.86 3.91 -5.66
N ASN A 154 -16.81 4.50 -5.07
CA ASN A 154 -15.44 4.11 -5.38
C ASN A 154 -15.09 2.75 -4.75
N ILE A 155 -15.54 2.49 -3.52
CA ILE A 155 -15.33 1.21 -2.83
C ILE A 155 -16.09 0.07 -3.53
N ASP A 156 -17.33 0.30 -3.94
CA ASP A 156 -18.20 -0.65 -4.65
C ASP A 156 -17.56 -1.10 -5.97
N ARG A 157 -16.82 -0.21 -6.64
CA ARG A 157 -16.10 -0.54 -7.86
C ARG A 157 -15.00 -1.59 -7.62
N LEU A 158 -14.32 -1.53 -6.47
CA LEU A 158 -13.33 -2.53 -6.07
C LEU A 158 -13.99 -3.84 -5.62
N LEU A 159 -15.12 -3.75 -4.92
CA LEU A 159 -15.92 -4.91 -4.53
C LEU A 159 -16.46 -5.67 -5.75
N ALA A 160 -16.90 -4.95 -6.80
CA ALA A 160 -17.44 -5.53 -8.02
C ALA A 160 -16.42 -6.37 -8.80
N VAL A 161 -15.13 -6.02 -8.72
CA VAL A 161 -14.04 -6.82 -9.29
C VAL A 161 -13.51 -7.88 -8.32
N ALA A 162 -14.12 -8.04 -7.14
CA ALA A 162 -14.01 -9.18 -6.23
C ALA A 162 -12.58 -9.77 -6.05
N PRO A 163 -11.54 -8.98 -5.68
CA PRO A 163 -10.21 -9.51 -5.41
C PRO A 163 -10.23 -10.48 -4.22
N GLU A 164 -9.26 -11.39 -4.13
CA GLU A 164 -9.27 -12.45 -3.12
C GLU A 164 -9.14 -11.89 -1.69
N ILE A 165 -8.47 -10.73 -1.54
CA ILE A 165 -8.33 -9.96 -0.29
C ILE A 165 -8.44 -8.46 -0.62
N ILE A 166 -9.23 -7.71 0.17
CA ILE A 166 -9.18 -6.24 0.17
C ILE A 166 -8.64 -5.78 1.52
N SER A 167 -7.58 -4.99 1.50
CA SER A 167 -6.89 -4.47 2.67
C SER A 167 -7.03 -2.95 2.76
N HIS A 168 -7.21 -2.42 3.98
CA HIS A 168 -7.07 -0.99 4.26
C HIS A 168 -6.45 -0.83 5.65
N ASN A 169 -5.30 -0.15 5.74
CA ASN A 169 -4.58 -0.04 7.01
C ASN A 169 -5.10 1.11 7.88
N LEU A 170 -5.20 0.85 9.18
CA LEU A 170 -5.34 1.90 10.21
C LEU A 170 -4.01 2.63 10.44
N GLU A 171 -2.89 1.91 10.28
CA GLU A 171 -1.49 2.31 10.47
C GLU A 171 -1.09 2.62 11.91
N THR A 172 -1.99 3.18 12.73
CA THR A 172 -1.70 3.50 14.12
C THR A 172 -3.00 3.52 14.94
N VAL A 173 -2.85 3.76 16.24
CA VAL A 173 -3.96 3.86 17.20
C VAL A 173 -4.74 5.17 17.02
N ARG A 174 -5.97 5.19 17.55
CA ARG A 174 -6.91 6.31 17.44
C ARG A 174 -6.29 7.67 17.82
N ARG A 175 -5.59 7.74 18.96
CA ARG A 175 -4.96 8.97 19.47
C ARG A 175 -3.94 9.56 18.48
N LEU A 176 -3.07 8.72 17.92
CA LEU A 176 -1.97 9.13 17.05
C LEU A 176 -2.38 9.39 15.60
N THR A 177 -3.59 8.98 15.20
CA THR A 177 -3.99 9.02 13.79
C THR A 177 -3.90 10.42 13.18
N ARG A 178 -4.29 11.48 13.91
CA ARG A 178 -4.22 12.86 13.39
C ARG A 178 -2.80 13.37 13.21
N GLU A 179 -1.86 12.91 14.03
CA GLU A 179 -0.46 13.29 13.97
C GLU A 179 0.27 12.53 12.84
N VAL A 180 -0.04 11.25 12.70
CA VAL A 180 0.66 10.32 11.79
C VAL A 180 0.05 10.36 10.37
N ARG A 181 -1.28 10.48 10.25
CA ARG A 181 -2.04 10.44 8.99
C ARG A 181 -2.90 11.69 8.85
N ILE A 182 -2.26 12.83 8.57
CA ILE A 182 -2.85 14.18 8.59
C ILE A 182 -4.23 14.27 7.88
N GLN A 183 -4.38 13.65 6.71
CA GLN A 183 -5.63 13.68 5.93
C GLN A 183 -6.61 12.52 6.22
N ALA A 184 -6.16 11.44 6.86
CA ALA A 184 -6.99 10.28 7.16
C ALA A 184 -7.71 10.42 8.52
N ARG A 185 -8.75 9.62 8.73
CA ARG A 185 -9.48 9.58 10.00
C ARG A 185 -9.64 8.12 10.43
N TYR A 186 -9.37 7.84 11.70
CA TYR A 186 -9.42 6.49 12.25
C TYR A 186 -10.80 5.84 12.04
N ASP A 187 -11.87 6.53 12.44
CA ASP A 187 -13.24 6.03 12.29
C ASP A 187 -13.66 5.83 10.83
N ARG A 188 -13.20 6.68 9.92
CA ARG A 188 -13.46 6.50 8.49
C ARG A 188 -12.78 5.24 7.97
N SER A 189 -11.52 5.03 8.35
CA SER A 189 -10.79 3.81 7.94
C SER A 189 -11.47 2.54 8.47
N LEU A 190 -11.96 2.56 9.71
CA LEU A 190 -12.78 1.47 10.26
C LEU A 190 -14.11 1.30 9.51
N GLU A 191 -14.80 2.39 9.19
CA GLU A 191 -16.05 2.35 8.44
C GLU A 191 -15.86 1.79 7.04
N VAL A 192 -14.76 2.12 6.36
CA VAL A 192 -14.40 1.54 5.05
C VAL A 192 -14.23 0.03 5.16
N LEU A 193 -13.47 -0.43 6.15
CA LEU A 193 -13.25 -1.86 6.40
C LEU A 193 -14.56 -2.60 6.70
N LYS A 194 -15.36 -2.06 7.63
CA LYS A 194 -16.67 -2.59 7.98
C LYS A 194 -17.60 -2.63 6.78
N TYR A 195 -17.64 -1.56 5.99
CA TYR A 195 -18.49 -1.46 4.81
C TYR A 195 -18.14 -2.54 3.78
N MET A 196 -16.86 -2.75 3.48
CA MET A 196 -16.43 -3.82 2.57
C MET A 196 -16.88 -5.20 3.06
N LYS A 197 -16.78 -5.44 4.37
CA LYS A 197 -17.23 -6.70 4.96
C LYS A 197 -18.74 -6.88 4.89
N ASP A 198 -19.51 -5.83 5.22
CA ASP A 198 -20.96 -5.82 5.17
C ASP A 198 -21.49 -5.97 3.73
N GLN A 199 -20.73 -5.53 2.72
CA GLN A 199 -21.02 -5.76 1.29
C GLN A 199 -20.59 -7.15 0.77
N GLY A 200 -20.13 -8.04 1.65
CA GLY A 200 -19.84 -9.43 1.30
C GLY A 200 -18.40 -9.72 0.86
N GLN A 201 -17.45 -8.79 1.07
CA GLN A 201 -16.04 -9.11 0.83
C GLN A 201 -15.57 -10.23 1.76
N ARG A 202 -15.17 -11.35 1.18
CA ARG A 202 -14.82 -12.56 1.95
C ARG A 202 -13.67 -12.30 2.93
N ARG A 203 -12.59 -11.69 2.46
CA ARG A 203 -11.39 -11.40 3.26
C ARG A 203 -11.08 -9.91 3.22
N THR A 204 -11.16 -9.32 4.40
CA THR A 204 -10.71 -7.99 4.75
C THR A 204 -9.41 -8.11 5.52
N LYS A 205 -8.57 -7.07 5.48
CA LYS A 205 -7.31 -7.05 6.22
C LYS A 205 -6.93 -5.62 6.57
N SER A 206 -6.27 -5.46 7.71
CA SER A 206 -5.69 -4.19 8.13
C SER A 206 -4.33 -4.42 8.75
N GLY A 207 -3.63 -3.34 9.04
CA GLY A 207 -2.32 -3.33 9.65
C GLY A 207 -2.10 -2.07 10.47
N ILE A 208 -1.22 -2.19 11.46
CA ILE A 208 -0.71 -1.10 12.27
C ILE A 208 0.82 -1.19 12.32
N MET A 209 1.49 -0.05 12.41
CA MET A 209 2.91 0.05 12.69
C MET A 209 3.09 0.38 14.17
N LEU A 210 4.04 -0.32 14.79
CA LEU A 210 4.42 -0.09 16.18
C LEU A 210 5.69 0.78 16.26
N GLY A 211 5.87 1.45 17.39
CA GLY A 211 7.00 2.34 17.67
C GLY A 211 6.73 3.81 17.31
N LEU A 212 5.45 4.21 17.20
CA LEU A 212 5.02 5.59 16.95
C LEU A 212 4.66 6.36 18.22
N GLY A 213 4.67 5.69 19.38
CA GLY A 213 4.32 6.26 20.69
C GLY A 213 2.98 5.76 21.23
N GLU A 214 2.43 4.70 20.62
CA GLU A 214 1.28 3.96 21.11
C GLU A 214 1.63 3.17 22.37
N THR A 215 0.65 3.01 23.26
CA THR A 215 0.74 2.10 24.40
C THR A 215 0.17 0.73 24.03
N GLU A 216 0.54 -0.31 24.78
CA GLU A 216 0.00 -1.66 24.58
C GLU A 216 -1.52 -1.71 24.73
N ALA A 217 -2.10 -0.95 25.67
CA ALA A 217 -3.54 -0.86 25.86
C ALA A 217 -4.24 -0.29 24.61
N GLU A 218 -3.68 0.74 23.97
CA GLU A 218 -4.22 1.32 22.74
C GLU A 218 -4.08 0.36 21.54
N VAL A 219 -3.03 -0.45 21.50
CA VAL A 219 -2.88 -1.50 20.49
C VAL A 219 -3.98 -2.54 20.65
N ILE A 220 -4.23 -3.01 21.87
CA ILE A 220 -5.30 -3.96 22.17
C ILE A 220 -6.68 -3.38 21.81
N GLU A 221 -6.94 -2.13 22.18
CA GLU A 221 -8.17 -1.42 21.78
C GLU A 221 -8.32 -1.38 20.25
N THR A 222 -7.24 -1.07 19.53
CA THR A 222 -7.25 -1.03 18.06
C THR A 222 -7.52 -2.41 17.44
N MET A 223 -6.99 -3.48 18.03
CA MET A 223 -7.29 -4.86 17.61
C MET A 223 -8.76 -5.22 17.88
N GLN A 224 -9.32 -4.78 19.00
CA GLN A 224 -10.74 -4.99 19.32
C GLN A 224 -11.64 -4.20 18.37
N ASP A 225 -11.30 -2.96 18.04
CA ASP A 225 -12.01 -2.15 17.05
C ASP A 225 -12.05 -2.83 15.67
N LEU A 226 -10.90 -3.35 15.22
CA LEU A 226 -10.81 -4.12 13.96
C LEU A 226 -11.66 -5.40 14.01
N ALA A 227 -11.59 -6.15 15.11
CA ALA A 227 -12.39 -7.37 15.29
C ALA A 227 -13.91 -7.06 15.29
N ASN A 228 -14.33 -5.98 15.96
CA ASN A 228 -15.71 -5.50 15.98
C ASN A 228 -16.20 -5.03 14.60
N ALA A 229 -15.28 -4.54 13.75
CA ALA A 229 -15.54 -4.23 12.35
C ALA A 229 -15.52 -5.49 11.44
N ASN A 230 -15.41 -6.68 12.00
CA ASN A 230 -15.35 -7.97 11.31
C ASN A 230 -14.16 -8.10 10.32
N VAL A 231 -13.05 -7.42 10.64
CA VAL A 231 -11.86 -7.38 9.79
C VAL A 231 -11.10 -8.70 9.81
#